data_AF-A0A5D0HUF8-F1
#
_entry.id   AF-A0A5D0HUF8-F1
#
_cell.length_a   1.000
_cell.length_b   1.000
_cell.length_c   1.000
_cell.angle_alpha   90.00
_cell.angle_beta   90.00
_cell.angle_gamma   90.00
#
_symmetry.space_group_name_H-M   'P 1'
#
loop_
_entity.id
_entity.type
_entity.pdbx_description
1 polymer ?
#
loop_
_entity_poly.entity_id
_entity_poly.type
_entity_poly.pdbx_seq_one_letter_code
_entity_poly.pdbx_strand_id
1 'polypeptide(L)'
;MTDLDKMARKKAEIILNDTKVSKQIEGKPYMLFSIKNHWYMIVIQNGELIKELYVTLKPSDEVVLAMSKDLKKPTKELIGGFDKNKYHKDFITLNSDFYKDGYEISNGNPTYFFFADKEGNKYGESKLTALIKPNPIDSELYTYLLTSTLKNISD
;
A
#
# COMPACT_ATOMS: atom_id res chain seq x y z
N MET A 1 8.36 14.53 -10.02
CA MET A 1 7.20 13.62 -9.92
C MET A 1 6.52 13.53 -11.29
N THR A 2 6.38 12.33 -11.84
CA THR A 2 5.83 12.08 -13.19
C THR A 2 4.29 12.06 -13.20
N ASP A 3 3.68 12.13 -14.39
CA ASP A 3 2.22 12.00 -14.50
C ASP A 3 1.69 10.62 -14.11
N LEU A 4 2.49 9.57 -14.34
CA LEU A 4 2.18 8.24 -13.85
C LEU A 4 2.18 8.17 -12.32
N ASP A 5 3.00 8.99 -11.64
CA ASP A 5 3.06 9.01 -10.18
C ASP A 5 1.86 9.74 -9.59
N LYS A 6 1.50 10.89 -10.19
CA LYS A 6 0.26 11.60 -9.87
C LYS A 6 -0.97 10.73 -10.07
N MET A 7 -0.97 9.89 -11.12
CA MET A 7 -2.05 8.94 -11.39
C MET A 7 -2.22 7.92 -10.27
N ALA A 8 -1.14 7.34 -9.74
CA ALA A 8 -1.22 6.37 -8.64
C ALA A 8 -1.84 6.99 -7.38
N ARG A 9 -1.42 8.21 -7.01
CA ARG A 9 -2.02 8.98 -5.92
C ARG A 9 -3.50 9.24 -6.14
N LYS A 10 -3.88 9.75 -7.32
CA LYS A 10 -5.28 10.03 -7.68
C LYS A 10 -6.16 8.79 -7.60
N LYS A 11 -5.67 7.65 -8.10
CA LYS A 11 -6.41 6.38 -8.08
C LYS A 11 -6.56 5.84 -6.65
N ALA A 12 -5.53 6.00 -5.81
CA ALA A 12 -5.63 5.69 -4.39
C ALA A 12 -6.66 6.60 -3.68
N GLU A 13 -6.71 7.90 -3.99
CA GLU A 13 -7.70 8.82 -3.42
C GLU A 13 -9.14 8.44 -3.76
N ILE A 14 -9.41 7.98 -4.99
CA ILE A 14 -10.74 7.46 -5.37
C ILE A 14 -11.15 6.31 -4.45
N ILE A 15 -10.24 5.37 -4.19
CA ILE A 15 -10.48 4.23 -3.31
C ILE A 15 -10.73 4.69 -1.87
N LEU A 16 -9.91 5.62 -1.36
CA LEU A 16 -10.00 6.09 0.03
C LEU A 16 -11.25 6.93 0.29
N ASN A 17 -11.79 7.59 -0.73
CA ASN A 17 -13.00 8.40 -0.63
C ASN A 17 -14.29 7.58 -0.82
N ASP A 18 -14.21 6.36 -1.36
CA ASP A 18 -15.37 5.50 -1.51
C ASP A 18 -15.94 5.08 -0.14
N THR A 19 -17.25 5.17 0.01
CA THR A 19 -17.94 4.93 1.30
C THR A 19 -17.75 3.52 1.87
N LYS A 20 -17.44 2.52 1.04
CA LYS A 20 -17.15 1.13 1.48
C LYS A 20 -15.79 1.04 2.18
N VAL A 21 -14.89 2.00 1.92
CA VAL A 21 -13.53 2.08 2.46
C VAL A 21 -13.41 3.18 3.50
N SER A 22 -13.84 4.41 3.19
CA SER A 22 -13.64 5.61 4.03
C SER A 22 -14.14 5.42 5.46
N LYS A 23 -15.35 4.86 5.62
CA LYS A 23 -15.94 4.54 6.93
C LYS A 23 -15.13 3.53 7.75
N GLN A 24 -14.32 2.70 7.10
CA GLN A 24 -13.52 1.69 7.79
C GLN A 24 -12.20 2.26 8.31
N ILE A 25 -11.60 3.20 7.58
CA ILE A 25 -10.31 3.81 7.88
C ILE A 25 -10.40 5.08 8.74
N GLU A 26 -11.59 5.68 8.87
CA GLU A 26 -11.78 6.93 9.61
C GLU A 26 -11.22 6.84 11.04
N GLY A 27 -10.32 7.77 11.38
CA GLY A 27 -9.66 7.86 12.68
C GLY A 27 -8.69 6.72 13.01
N LYS A 28 -8.30 5.89 12.03
CA LYS A 28 -7.44 4.72 12.23
C LYS A 28 -6.18 4.79 11.38
N PRO A 29 -5.05 4.26 11.88
CA PRO A 29 -3.88 4.07 11.05
C PRO A 29 -4.16 2.95 10.03
N TYR A 30 -3.69 3.13 8.81
CA TYR A 30 -3.83 2.14 7.74
C TYR A 30 -2.66 2.16 6.76
N MET A 31 -2.38 1.02 6.15
CA MET A 31 -1.50 0.93 4.98
C MET A 31 -2.35 0.70 3.74
N LEU A 32 -1.97 1.34 2.63
CA LEU A 32 -2.52 1.04 1.32
C LEU A 32 -1.39 0.52 0.45
N PHE A 33 -1.63 -0.61 -0.19
CA PHE A 33 -0.76 -1.21 -1.18
C PHE A 33 -1.57 -1.46 -2.45
N SER A 34 -0.98 -1.21 -3.62
CA SER A 34 -1.63 -1.48 -4.90
C SER A 34 -0.70 -2.16 -5.88
N ILE A 35 -1.31 -2.85 -6.85
CA ILE A 35 -0.65 -3.41 -8.03
C ILE A 35 -1.40 -2.88 -9.27
N LYS A 36 -0.66 -2.30 -10.22
CA LYS A 36 -1.18 -1.70 -11.47
C LYS A 36 -2.25 -0.61 -11.27
N ASN A 37 -2.34 0.01 -10.10
CA ASN A 37 -3.45 0.91 -9.74
C ASN A 37 -4.85 0.26 -9.91
N HIS A 38 -4.91 -1.08 -9.87
CA HIS A 38 -6.13 -1.85 -10.14
C HIS A 38 -6.51 -2.70 -8.93
N TRP A 39 -5.57 -3.50 -8.43
CA TRP A 39 -5.76 -4.30 -7.22
C TRP A 39 -5.18 -3.57 -6.03
N TYR A 40 -5.96 -3.43 -4.97
CA TYR A 40 -5.57 -2.75 -3.75
C TYR A 40 -5.77 -3.68 -2.55
N MET A 41 -4.83 -3.59 -1.63
CA MET A 41 -4.94 -4.12 -0.28
C MET A 41 -4.85 -2.95 0.70
N ILE A 42 -5.80 -2.86 1.61
CA ILE A 42 -5.81 -1.87 2.69
C ILE A 42 -5.75 -2.64 4.00
N VAL A 43 -4.73 -2.36 4.80
CA VAL A 43 -4.52 -2.96 6.11
C VAL A 43 -4.81 -1.92 7.18
N ILE A 44 -5.78 -2.17 8.03
CA ILE A 44 -6.29 -1.21 9.03
C ILE A 44 -5.97 -1.75 10.41
N GLN A 45 -5.34 -0.94 11.25
CA GLN A 45 -5.09 -1.29 12.65
C GLN A 45 -6.19 -0.72 13.55
N ASN A 46 -6.83 -1.58 14.33
CA ASN A 46 -7.83 -1.22 15.33
C ASN A 46 -7.44 -1.79 16.70
N GLY A 47 -6.60 -1.06 17.43
CA GLY A 47 -5.96 -1.58 18.64
C GLY A 47 -5.03 -2.75 18.30
N GLU A 48 -5.26 -3.91 18.91
CA GLU A 48 -4.51 -5.15 18.64
C GLU A 48 -5.05 -5.94 17.44
N LEU A 49 -6.21 -5.55 16.91
CA LEU A 49 -6.82 -6.21 15.76
C LEU A 49 -6.35 -5.57 14.46
N ILE A 50 -6.11 -6.41 13.45
CA ILE A 50 -5.85 -5.95 12.09
C ILE A 50 -6.97 -6.41 11.18
N LYS A 51 -7.42 -5.51 10.30
CA LYS A 51 -8.39 -5.79 9.26
C LYS A 51 -7.76 -5.58 7.89
N GLU A 52 -8.01 -6.50 6.98
CA GLU A 52 -7.59 -6.42 5.58
C GLU A 52 -8.80 -6.21 4.68
N LEU A 53 -8.72 -5.24 3.79
CA LEU A 53 -9.67 -5.02 2.72
C LEU A 53 -8.96 -5.26 1.39
N TYR A 54 -9.58 -6.04 0.53
CA TYR A 54 -9.11 -6.27 -0.84
C TYR A 54 -10.10 -5.60 -1.78
N VAL A 55 -9.62 -4.63 -2.55
CA VAL A 55 -10.44 -3.72 -3.34
C VAL A 55 -9.95 -3.69 -4.79
N THR A 56 -10.87 -3.79 -5.73
CA THR A 56 -10.60 -3.62 -7.17
C THR A 56 -11.13 -2.27 -7.62
N LEU A 57 -10.27 -1.50 -8.31
CA LEU A 57 -10.66 -0.29 -9.03
C LEU A 57 -10.89 -0.61 -10.50
N LYS A 58 -12.13 -0.57 -10.95
CA LYS A 58 -12.45 -0.79 -12.38
C LYS A 58 -11.98 0.41 -13.23
N PRO A 59 -11.78 0.23 -14.56
CA PRO A 59 -11.43 1.34 -15.45
C PRO A 59 -12.42 2.51 -15.43
N SER A 60 -13.68 2.25 -15.08
CA SER A 60 -14.76 3.23 -14.87
C SER A 60 -14.64 4.04 -13.57
N ASP A 61 -13.58 3.84 -12.78
CA ASP A 61 -13.42 4.35 -11.42
C ASP A 61 -14.45 3.79 -10.42
N GLU A 62 -15.14 2.70 -10.78
CA GLU A 62 -15.97 1.96 -9.84
C GLU A 62 -15.10 1.20 -8.81
N VAL A 63 -15.42 1.39 -7.54
CA VAL A 63 -14.76 0.73 -6.41
C VAL A 63 -15.54 -0.52 -5.98
N VAL A 64 -14.89 -1.68 -6.10
CA VAL A 64 -15.44 -2.98 -5.75
C VAL A 64 -14.67 -3.55 -4.56
N LEU A 65 -15.31 -3.64 -3.40
CA LEU A 65 -14.78 -4.37 -2.24
C LEU A 65 -14.95 -5.87 -2.49
N ALA A 66 -13.87 -6.55 -2.88
CA ALA A 66 -13.90 -7.97 -3.21
C ALA A 66 -13.89 -8.85 -1.95
N MET A 67 -13.13 -8.47 -0.94
CA MET A 67 -13.01 -9.23 0.31
C MET A 67 -12.69 -8.32 1.50
N SER A 68 -13.15 -8.73 2.68
CA SER A 68 -12.81 -8.13 3.97
C SER A 68 -12.49 -9.26 4.94
N LYS A 69 -11.38 -9.16 5.67
CA LYS A 69 -10.89 -10.19 6.59
C LYS A 69 -10.34 -9.58 7.87
N ASP A 70 -10.80 -10.07 9.02
CA ASP A 70 -10.22 -9.71 10.31
C ASP A 70 -9.15 -10.74 10.72
N LEU A 71 -7.97 -10.24 11.10
CA LEU A 71 -6.84 -11.04 11.58
C LEU A 71 -6.81 -11.02 13.10
N LYS A 72 -7.10 -12.18 13.71
CA LYS A 72 -7.00 -12.38 15.17
C LYS A 72 -5.57 -12.52 15.66
N LYS A 73 -4.64 -12.93 14.79
CA LYS A 73 -3.22 -13.14 15.08
C LYS A 73 -2.38 -12.62 13.92
N PRO A 74 -2.22 -11.29 13.81
CA PRO A 74 -1.39 -10.71 12.75
C PRO A 74 0.07 -11.13 12.91
N THR A 75 0.80 -11.19 11.80
CA THR A 75 2.22 -11.52 11.81
C THR A 75 3.05 -10.35 12.34
N LYS A 76 4.30 -10.60 12.75
CA LYS A 76 5.16 -9.56 13.35
C LYS A 76 5.49 -8.45 12.37
N GLU A 77 5.63 -8.79 11.11
CA GLU A 77 5.98 -7.89 10.02
C GLU A 77 4.81 -6.92 9.77
N LEU A 78 3.58 -7.42 9.79
CA LEU A 78 2.38 -6.61 9.63
C LEU A 78 2.16 -5.65 10.81
N ILE A 79 2.36 -6.13 12.04
CA ILE A 79 2.34 -5.27 13.24
C ILE A 79 3.44 -4.21 13.14
N GLY A 80 4.65 -4.64 12.78
CA GLY A 80 5.82 -3.79 12.63
C GLY A 80 5.68 -2.73 11.52
N GLY A 81 4.79 -2.95 10.56
CA GLY A 81 4.47 -2.01 9.49
C GLY A 81 3.71 -0.76 9.95
N PHE A 82 3.17 -0.74 11.17
CA PHE A 82 2.51 0.44 11.76
C PHE A 82 3.47 1.34 12.56
N ASP A 83 4.78 1.09 12.51
CA ASP A 83 5.79 1.95 13.11
C ASP A 83 6.28 3.01 12.10
N LYS A 84 5.82 4.27 12.26
CA LYS A 84 6.20 5.38 11.37
C LYS A 84 7.70 5.63 11.29
N ASN A 85 8.47 5.27 12.32
CA ASN A 85 9.90 5.55 12.37
C ASN A 85 10.72 4.68 11.41
N LYS A 86 10.12 3.62 10.86
CA LYS A 86 10.75 2.73 9.87
C LYS A 86 10.68 3.25 8.44
N TYR A 87 9.97 4.36 8.22
CA TYR A 87 9.69 4.84 6.88
C TYR A 87 10.36 6.17 6.55
N HIS A 88 10.76 6.31 5.30
CA HIS A 88 11.14 7.59 4.71
C HIS A 88 9.92 8.53 4.63
N LYS A 89 10.17 9.84 4.77
CA LYS A 89 9.11 10.86 4.64
C LYS A 89 8.87 11.30 3.20
N ASP A 90 9.89 11.18 2.36
CA ASP A 90 9.83 11.59 0.97
C ASP A 90 9.09 10.54 0.12
N PHE A 91 8.56 11.01 -1.02
CA PHE A 91 7.93 10.13 -1.99
C PHE A 91 8.99 9.43 -2.85
N ILE A 92 9.13 8.12 -2.67
CA ILE A 92 10.19 7.32 -3.30
C ILE A 92 9.72 6.76 -4.64
N THR A 93 10.52 7.02 -5.67
CA THR A 93 10.38 6.45 -7.03
C THR A 93 11.75 5.97 -7.51
N LEU A 94 11.82 5.26 -8.63
CA LEU A 94 13.11 4.83 -9.21
C LEU A 94 14.05 6.00 -9.58
N ASN A 95 13.53 7.23 -9.65
CA ASN A 95 14.31 8.45 -9.92
C ASN A 95 14.59 9.30 -8.67
N SER A 96 14.31 8.78 -7.47
CA SER A 96 14.55 9.49 -6.21
C SER A 96 15.99 9.31 -5.73
N ASP A 97 16.44 10.20 -4.83
CA ASP A 97 17.78 10.16 -4.23
C ASP A 97 18.11 8.83 -3.55
N PHE A 98 17.10 8.08 -3.10
CA PHE A 98 17.26 6.75 -2.53
C PHE A 98 17.95 5.76 -3.50
N TYR A 99 17.71 5.91 -4.81
CA TYR A 99 18.30 5.07 -5.86
C TYR A 99 19.33 5.80 -6.72
N LYS A 100 19.91 6.90 -6.22
CA LYS A 100 20.94 7.65 -6.97
C LYS A 100 22.15 6.78 -7.34
N ASP A 101 22.45 5.78 -6.50
CA ASP A 101 23.55 4.82 -6.69
C ASP A 101 23.11 3.56 -7.47
N GLY A 102 21.87 3.56 -7.98
CA GLY A 102 21.26 2.46 -8.71
C GLY A 102 20.43 1.51 -7.85
N TYR A 103 19.88 0.48 -8.49
CA TYR A 103 19.17 -0.64 -7.86
C TYR A 103 19.70 -1.96 -8.43
N GLU A 104 19.70 -3.02 -7.62
CA GLU A 104 20.13 -4.36 -8.03
C GLU A 104 19.07 -5.04 -8.88
N ILE A 105 17.79 -4.86 -8.53
CA ILE A 105 16.65 -5.50 -9.16
C ILE A 105 15.52 -4.47 -9.26
N SER A 106 14.87 -4.39 -10.43
CA SER A 106 13.59 -3.72 -10.62
C SER A 106 12.79 -4.45 -11.69
N ASN A 107 11.77 -5.21 -11.28
CA ASN A 107 10.99 -6.04 -12.20
C ASN A 107 9.56 -6.26 -11.71
N GLY A 108 8.67 -6.56 -12.66
CA GLY A 108 7.26 -6.85 -12.42
C GLY A 108 6.38 -5.61 -12.49
N ASN A 109 5.13 -5.81 -12.09
CA ASN A 109 4.10 -4.79 -12.20
C ASN A 109 4.40 -3.60 -11.29
N PRO A 110 4.00 -2.37 -11.68
CA PRO A 110 4.13 -1.22 -10.82
C PRO A 110 3.24 -1.39 -9.58
N THR A 111 3.79 -1.03 -8.44
CA THR A 111 3.13 -1.01 -7.14
C THR A 111 3.07 0.41 -6.61
N TYR A 112 2.12 0.66 -5.72
CA TYR A 112 2.06 1.90 -4.97
C TYR A 112 1.76 1.60 -3.51
N PHE A 113 2.53 2.19 -2.60
CA PHE A 113 2.43 1.95 -1.16
C PHE A 113 2.45 3.25 -0.39
N PHE A 114 1.71 3.31 0.72
CA PHE A 114 2.00 4.21 1.84
C PHE A 114 1.41 3.66 3.14
N PHE A 115 1.98 4.13 4.26
CA PHE A 115 1.38 4.06 5.58
C PHE A 115 0.78 5.42 5.96
N ALA A 116 -0.47 5.47 6.38
CA ALA A 116 -1.11 6.64 6.96
C ALA A 116 -1.32 6.46 8.47
N ASP A 117 -0.90 7.45 9.26
CA ASP A 117 -1.19 7.48 10.70
C ASP A 117 -2.64 7.93 10.98
N LYS A 118 -3.02 7.99 12.26
CA LYS A 118 -4.36 8.40 12.70
C LYS A 118 -4.71 9.84 12.33
N GLU A 119 -3.72 10.67 12.09
CA GLU A 119 -3.87 12.08 11.71
C GLU A 119 -3.93 12.24 10.18
N GLY A 120 -3.73 11.15 9.43
CA GLY A 120 -3.72 11.13 7.97
C GLY A 120 -2.36 11.49 7.36
N ASN A 121 -1.30 11.64 8.16
CA ASN A 121 0.04 11.87 7.63
C ASN A 121 0.55 10.59 6.96
N LYS A 122 1.13 10.73 5.76
CA LYS A 122 1.65 9.61 4.97
C LYS A 122 3.15 9.41 5.20
N TYR A 123 3.56 8.15 5.29
CA TYR A 123 4.94 7.71 5.46
C TYR A 123 5.25 6.57 4.49
N GLY A 124 6.50 6.51 4.04
CA GLY A 124 6.99 5.45 3.15
C GLY A 124 6.32 5.47 1.79
N GLU A 125 5.71 6.59 1.41
CA GLU A 125 4.96 6.70 0.17
C GLU A 125 5.90 6.39 -0.99
N SER A 126 5.55 5.40 -1.80
CA SER A 126 6.42 4.95 -2.88
C SER A 126 5.65 4.38 -4.04
N LYS A 127 6.25 4.52 -5.23
CA LYS A 127 5.78 3.87 -6.44
C LYS A 127 6.94 3.18 -7.13
N LEU A 128 6.93 1.86 -7.08
CA LEU A 128 8.06 1.01 -7.44
C LEU A 128 7.59 -0.17 -8.29
N THR A 129 8.49 -1.10 -8.57
CA THR A 129 8.16 -2.39 -9.17
C THR A 129 7.91 -3.44 -8.09
N ALA A 130 7.15 -4.48 -8.42
CA ALA A 130 6.81 -5.55 -7.47
C ALA A 130 8.04 -6.29 -6.90
N LEU A 131 9.13 -6.36 -7.65
CA LEU A 131 10.42 -6.86 -7.19
C LEU A 131 11.43 -5.72 -7.28
N ILE A 132 11.88 -5.21 -6.13
CA ILE A 132 12.79 -4.08 -6.04
C ILE A 132 13.85 -4.33 -4.97
N LYS A 133 15.13 -4.05 -5.28
CA LYS A 133 16.25 -4.13 -4.33
C LYS A 133 17.24 -2.97 -4.54
N PRO A 134 17.62 -2.22 -3.49
CA PRO A 134 17.10 -2.30 -2.12
C PRO A 134 15.63 -1.90 -2.04
N ASN A 135 14.86 -2.51 -1.13
CA ASN A 135 13.47 -2.11 -0.89
C ASN A 135 13.45 -1.02 0.19
N PRO A 136 12.90 0.18 -0.08
CA PRO A 136 12.80 1.27 0.90
C PRO A 136 11.76 0.99 1.99
N ILE A 137 11.03 -0.11 1.85
CA ILE A 137 10.12 -0.68 2.84
C ILE A 137 10.76 -1.96 3.37
N ASP A 138 10.40 -2.33 4.61
CA ASP A 138 10.74 -3.65 5.15
C ASP A 138 10.36 -4.76 4.16
N SER A 139 11.34 -5.61 3.81
CA SER A 139 11.18 -6.58 2.73
C SER A 139 10.15 -7.66 3.07
N GLU A 140 10.05 -8.05 4.34
CA GLU A 140 9.09 -9.09 4.76
C GLU A 140 7.66 -8.55 4.73
N LEU A 141 7.46 -7.32 5.21
CA LEU A 141 6.18 -6.60 5.07
C LEU A 141 5.79 -6.45 3.61
N TYR A 142 6.71 -6.03 2.75
CA TYR A 142 6.43 -5.83 1.34
C TYR A 142 6.06 -7.15 0.64
N THR A 143 6.78 -8.24 0.94
CA THR A 143 6.44 -9.58 0.48
C THR A 143 5.06 -10.01 0.98
N TYR A 144 4.71 -9.73 2.23
CA TYR A 144 3.38 -10.02 2.77
C TYR A 144 2.28 -9.29 1.98
N LEU A 145 2.43 -7.98 1.77
CA LEU A 145 1.45 -7.17 1.05
C LEU A 145 1.28 -7.65 -0.40
N LEU A 146 2.39 -7.90 -1.10
CA LEU A 146 2.38 -8.37 -2.47
C LEU A 146 1.70 -9.74 -2.61
N THR A 147 2.14 -10.72 -1.82
CA THR A 147 1.63 -12.09 -1.89
C THR A 147 0.16 -12.18 -1.45
N SER A 148 -0.22 -11.44 -0.41
CA SER A 148 -1.61 -11.40 0.06
C SER A 148 -2.52 -10.73 -0.95
N THR A 149 -2.10 -9.64 -1.60
CA THR A 149 -2.87 -9.00 -2.66
C THR A 149 -3.09 -9.98 -3.82
N LEU A 150 -2.02 -10.61 -4.33
CA LEU A 150 -2.14 -11.55 -5.44
C LEU A 150 -3.06 -12.73 -5.08
N LYS A 151 -2.86 -13.34 -3.91
CA LYS A 151 -3.65 -14.50 -3.48
C LYS A 151 -5.16 -14.25 -3.38
N ASN A 152 -5.57 -13.05 -2.98
CA ASN A 152 -6.96 -12.79 -2.60
C ASN A 152 -7.75 -11.95 -3.63
N ILE A 153 -7.08 -11.32 -4.61
CA ILE A 153 -7.79 -10.47 -5.58
C ILE A 153 -7.22 -10.47 -7.01
N SER A 154 -6.02 -11.01 -7.27
CA SER A 154 -5.57 -11.16 -8.66
C SER A 154 -6.13 -12.45 -9.24
N ASP A 155 -6.90 -12.34 -10.33
CA ASP A 155 -7.36 -13.46 -11.14
C ASP A 155 -6.19 -14.27 -11.74
#